data_AF-A0A370DE04-F1
#
_entry.id   AF-A0A370DE04-F1
#
_cell.length_a   1.000
_cell.length_b   1.000
_cell.length_c   1.000
_cell.angle_alpha   90.00
_cell.angle_beta   90.00
_cell.angle_gamma   90.00
#
_symmetry.space_group_name_H-M   'P 1'
#
loop_
_entity.id
_entity.type
_entity.pdbx_description
1 polymer ?
#
loop_
_entity_poly.entity_id
_entity_poly.type
_entity_poly.pdbx_seq_one_letter_code
_entity_poly.pdbx_strand_id
1 'polypeptide(L)'
;MSVIDKLAGLVEKLYNETADYSENPSDAQLWYNRGYANGVVAYFIKNGFVEKLSTLTLDAPDIYQGEQIMEWHKAYHHGFEMGERESGEVHQK
;
A
#
# COMPACT_ATOMS: atom_id res chain seq x y z
N MET A 1 -20.03 3.77 -8.43
CA MET A 1 -18.58 3.75 -8.16
C MET A 1 -18.21 2.32 -7.79
N SER A 2 -17.33 1.69 -8.56
CA SER A 2 -16.96 0.28 -8.34
C SER A 2 -16.08 0.12 -7.09
N VAL A 3 -15.96 -1.10 -6.58
CA VAL A 3 -15.02 -1.39 -5.47
C VAL A 3 -13.59 -1.05 -5.87
N ILE A 4 -13.21 -1.32 -7.13
CA ILE A 4 -11.89 -0.95 -7.68
C ILE A 4 -11.67 0.56 -7.66
N ASP A 5 -12.67 1.37 -8.04
CA ASP A 5 -12.52 2.83 -7.99
C ASP A 5 -12.39 3.34 -6.54
N LYS A 6 -13.07 2.69 -5.58
CA LYS A 6 -12.92 3.03 -4.14
C LYS A 6 -11.54 2.66 -3.61
N LEU A 7 -11.00 1.50 -3.99
CA LEU A 7 -9.65 1.08 -3.63
C LEU A 7 -8.59 2.00 -4.25
N ALA A 8 -8.79 2.45 -5.50
CA ALA A 8 -7.91 3.42 -6.14
C ALA A 8 -7.88 4.75 -5.37
N GLY A 9 -9.06 5.27 -5.00
CA GLY A 9 -9.16 6.48 -4.17
C GLY A 9 -8.57 6.30 -2.77
N LEU A 10 -8.67 5.10 -2.18
CA LEU A 10 -8.01 4.78 -0.93
C LEU A 10 -6.49 4.81 -1.05
N VAL A 11 -5.93 4.23 -2.13
CA VAL A 11 -4.48 4.27 -2.39
C VAL A 11 -4.00 5.72 -2.53
N GLU A 12 -4.69 6.54 -3.33
CA GLU A 12 -4.35 7.96 -3.50
C GLU A 12 -4.36 8.70 -2.16
N LYS A 13 -5.40 8.51 -1.35
CA LYS A 13 -5.50 9.10 -0.02
C LYS A 13 -4.33 8.68 0.86
N LEU A 14 -4.07 7.37 0.98
CA LEU A 14 -3.00 6.85 1.82
C LEU A 14 -1.63 7.32 1.34
N TYR A 15 -1.40 7.40 0.03
CA TYR A 15 -0.16 7.91 -0.54
C TYR A 15 0.11 9.37 -0.14
N ASN A 16 -0.93 10.19 -0.12
CA ASN A 16 -0.84 11.59 0.30
C ASN A 16 -0.64 11.72 1.82
N GLU A 17 -1.39 10.95 2.61
CA GLU A 17 -1.32 10.98 4.09
C GLU A 17 0.00 10.41 4.63
N THR A 18 0.71 9.61 3.84
CA THR A 18 1.95 8.95 4.23
C THR A 18 3.14 9.40 3.39
N ALA A 19 3.09 10.57 2.75
CA ALA A 19 4.17 11.03 1.86
C ALA A 19 5.53 11.16 2.57
N ASP A 20 5.53 11.46 3.87
CA ASP A 20 6.69 11.68 4.74
C ASP A 20 7.01 10.47 5.64
N TYR A 21 6.45 9.29 5.37
CA TYR A 21 6.64 8.10 6.21
C TYR A 21 8.11 7.73 6.45
N SER A 22 8.97 7.90 5.43
CA SER A 22 10.40 7.60 5.51
C SER A 22 11.17 8.56 6.44
N GLU A 23 10.65 9.77 6.64
CA GLU A 23 11.22 10.75 7.57
C GLU A 23 10.81 10.47 9.03
N ASN A 24 9.84 9.59 9.23
CA ASN A 24 9.23 9.26 10.52
C ASN A 24 9.39 7.76 10.88
N PRO A 25 10.62 7.23 11.03
CA PRO A 25 10.87 5.81 11.29
C PRO A 25 10.31 5.29 12.63
N SER A 26 9.97 6.18 13.56
CA SER A 26 9.34 5.80 14.83
C SER A 26 7.81 5.66 14.75
N ASP A 27 7.17 6.17 13.70
CA ASP A 27 5.71 6.12 13.55
C ASP A 27 5.28 4.85 12.81
N ALA A 28 5.13 3.77 13.56
CA ALA A 28 4.70 2.49 13.00
C ALA A 28 3.37 2.56 12.22
N GLN A 29 2.47 3.50 12.55
CA GLN A 29 1.20 3.62 11.86
C GLN A 29 1.36 4.23 10.47
N LEU A 30 2.23 5.23 10.30
CA LEU A 30 2.58 5.77 8.98
C LEU A 30 3.16 4.67 8.08
N TRP A 31 4.07 3.86 8.61
CA TRP A 31 4.66 2.74 7.88
C TRP A 31 3.64 1.66 7.53
N TYR A 32 2.76 1.30 8.47
CA TYR A 32 1.66 0.38 8.21
C TYR A 32 0.75 0.88 7.09
N ASN A 33 0.34 2.16 7.14
CA ASN A 33 -0.54 2.76 6.16
C ASN A 33 0.10 2.80 4.75
N ARG A 34 1.39 3.14 4.67
CA ARG A 34 2.13 3.10 3.40
C ARG A 34 2.24 1.68 2.87
N GLY A 35 2.57 0.73 3.74
CA GLY A 35 2.60 -0.70 3.44
C GLY A 35 1.26 -1.17 2.89
N TYR A 36 0.17 -0.84 3.56
CA TYR A 36 -1.19 -1.17 3.13
C TYR A 36 -1.50 -0.65 1.75
N ALA A 37 -1.21 0.63 1.48
CA ALA A 37 -1.39 1.20 0.15
C ALA A 37 -0.59 0.43 -0.92
N ASN A 38 0.66 0.06 -0.62
CA ASN A 38 1.50 -0.72 -1.52
C ASN A 38 0.99 -2.16 -1.73
N GLY A 39 0.37 -2.77 -0.72
CA GLY A 39 -0.33 -4.04 -0.85
C GLY A 39 -1.53 -3.96 -1.81
N VAL A 40 -2.32 -2.90 -1.71
CA VAL A 40 -3.42 -2.62 -2.65
C VAL A 40 -2.87 -2.40 -4.06
N VAL A 41 -1.77 -1.67 -4.22
CA VAL A 41 -1.08 -1.48 -5.52
C VAL A 41 -0.62 -2.82 -6.10
N ALA A 42 -0.02 -3.70 -5.30
CA ALA A 42 0.39 -5.02 -5.73
C ALA A 42 -0.80 -5.85 -6.24
N TYR A 43 -1.94 -5.77 -5.55
CA TYR A 43 -3.19 -6.38 -6.02
C TYR A 43 -3.63 -5.81 -7.38
N PHE A 44 -3.57 -4.50 -7.57
CA PHE A 44 -3.93 -3.86 -8.84
C PHE A 44 -3.02 -4.31 -9.99
N ILE A 45 -1.72 -4.37 -9.78
CA ILE A 45 -0.75 -4.86 -10.77
C ILE A 45 -1.05 -6.31 -11.14
N LYS A 46 -1.21 -7.18 -10.13
CA LYS A 46 -1.47 -8.62 -10.31
C LYS A 46 -2.74 -8.93 -11.08
N ASN A 47 -3.77 -8.08 -10.95
CA ASN A 47 -5.08 -8.28 -11.57
C ASN A 47 -5.31 -7.39 -12.82
N GLY A 48 -4.31 -6.62 -13.25
CA GLY A 48 -4.40 -5.82 -14.48
C GLY A 48 -5.15 -4.49 -14.34
N PHE A 49 -5.35 -3.98 -13.12
CA PHE A 49 -6.04 -2.72 -12.84
C PHE A 49 -5.10 -1.50 -12.73
N VAL A 50 -3.81 -1.64 -13.06
CA VAL A 50 -2.79 -0.60 -12.87
C VAL A 50 -3.14 0.74 -13.54
N GLU A 51 -3.93 0.72 -14.62
CA GLU A 51 -4.41 1.93 -15.31
C GLU A 51 -5.20 2.88 -14.38
N LYS A 52 -5.87 2.33 -13.36
CA LYS A 52 -6.63 3.09 -12.36
C LYS A 52 -5.75 3.91 -11.43
N LEU A 53 -4.45 3.61 -11.40
CA LEU A 53 -3.45 4.27 -10.56
C LEU A 53 -2.51 5.16 -11.39
N SER A 54 -2.83 5.42 -12.65
CA SER A 54 -1.98 6.17 -13.59
C SER A 54 -1.63 7.60 -13.17
N THR A 55 -2.40 8.18 -12.24
CA THR A 55 -2.15 9.52 -11.68
C THR A 55 -1.14 9.50 -10.53
N LEU A 56 -0.79 8.33 -9.99
CA LEU A 56 0.09 8.18 -8.83
C LEU A 56 1.52 7.84 -9.25
N THR A 57 2.48 8.38 -8.51
CA THR A 57 3.88 7.92 -8.58
C THR A 57 4.04 6.76 -7.61
N LEU A 58 4.00 5.54 -8.14
CA LEU A 58 4.06 4.32 -7.34
C LEU A 58 5.45 4.09 -6.75
N ASP A 59 5.47 3.50 -5.55
CA ASP A 59 6.70 3.02 -4.94
C ASP A 59 7.32 1.88 -5.77
N ALA A 60 8.65 1.78 -5.74
CA ALA A 60 9.33 0.63 -6.30
C ALA A 60 8.96 -0.64 -5.49
N PRO A 61 8.76 -1.78 -6.17
CA PRO A 61 8.22 -3.00 -5.54
C PRO A 61 9.12 -3.62 -4.47
N ASP A 62 10.43 -3.33 -4.50
CA ASP A 62 11.43 -4.01 -3.66
C ASP A 62 12.11 -3.08 -2.62
N ILE A 63 11.56 -1.88 -2.35
CA ILE A 63 12.24 -0.85 -1.52
C ILE A 63 12.66 -1.36 -0.13
N TYR A 64 11.93 -2.31 0.46
CA TYR A 64 12.14 -2.76 1.85
C TYR A 64 12.41 -4.27 1.99
N GLN A 65 13.01 -4.94 1.02
CA GLN A 65 13.31 -6.38 1.14
C GLN A 65 14.56 -6.71 2.01
N GLY A 66 15.40 -5.71 2.33
CA GLY A 66 16.74 -5.96 2.91
C GLY A 66 16.95 -5.76 4.41
N GLU A 67 16.09 -5.02 5.14
CA GLU A 67 16.42 -4.51 6.48
C GLU A 67 15.51 -5.04 7.61
N GLN A 68 15.77 -6.25 8.11
CA GLN A 68 14.82 -7.01 8.94
C GLN A 68 14.71 -6.67 10.45
N ILE A 69 15.19 -5.53 10.95
CA ILE A 69 15.38 -5.38 12.42
C ILE A 69 14.50 -4.29 13.08
N MET A 70 13.86 -3.40 12.32
CA MET A 70 13.15 -2.26 12.90
C MET A 70 11.63 -2.48 13.01
N GLU A 71 10.99 -1.89 14.02
CA GLU A 71 9.54 -2.01 14.24
C GLU A 71 8.71 -1.45 13.07
N TRP A 72 9.18 -0.38 12.43
CA TRP A 72 8.55 0.15 11.22
C TRP A 72 8.53 -0.86 10.07
N HIS A 73 9.54 -1.72 9.99
CA HIS A 73 9.66 -2.71 8.93
C HIS A 73 8.57 -3.77 9.06
N LYS A 74 8.34 -4.26 10.29
CA LYS A 74 7.23 -5.18 10.57
C LYS A 74 5.88 -4.53 10.28
N ALA A 75 5.71 -3.26 10.68
CA ALA A 75 4.48 -2.52 10.43
C ALA A 75 4.20 -2.38 8.93
N TYR A 76 5.21 -2.00 8.13
CA TYR A 76 5.10 -1.91 6.69
C TYR A 76 4.71 -3.24 6.03
N HIS A 77 5.45 -4.32 6.31
CA HIS A 77 5.16 -5.62 5.68
C HIS A 77 3.82 -6.18 6.09
N HIS A 78 3.42 -5.99 7.35
CA HIS A 78 2.10 -6.37 7.79
C HIS A 78 1.00 -5.57 7.09
N GLY A 79 1.19 -4.24 6.95
CA GLY A 79 0.31 -3.39 6.15
C GLY A 79 0.18 -3.92 4.72
N PHE A 80 1.31 -4.22 4.07
CA PHE A 80 1.36 -4.75 2.71
C PHE A 80 0.56 -6.04 2.53
N GLU A 81 0.80 -7.04 3.38
CA GLU A 81 0.07 -8.31 3.33
C GLU A 81 -1.44 -8.10 3.49
N MET A 82 -1.83 -7.24 4.43
CA MET A 82 -3.22 -6.91 4.70
C MET A 82 -3.88 -6.18 3.52
N GLY A 83 -3.19 -5.20 2.93
CA GLY A 83 -3.67 -4.45 1.77
C GLY A 83 -3.91 -5.33 0.55
N GLU A 84 -2.99 -6.26 0.26
CA GLU A 84 -3.16 -7.20 -0.86
C GLU A 84 -4.34 -8.17 -0.59
N ARG A 85 -4.37 -8.78 0.60
CA ARG A 85 -5.38 -9.77 0.98
C ARG A 85 -6.78 -9.17 0.98
N GLU A 86 -6.97 -8.07 1.71
CA GLU A 86 -8.29 -7.44 1.87
C GLU A 86 -8.82 -6.90 0.54
N SER A 87 -7.95 -6.38 -0.35
CA SER A 87 -8.35 -5.98 -1.71
C SER A 87 -8.98 -7.12 -2.49
N GLY A 88 -8.41 -8.33 -2.38
CA GLY A 88 -8.99 -9.54 -2.96
C GLY A 88 -10.33 -9.93 -2.34
N GLU A 89 -10.44 -9.85 -1.01
CA GLU A 89 -11.67 -10.20 -0.29
C GLU A 89 -12.83 -9.27 -0.63
N VAL A 90 -12.59 -7.96 -0.74
CA VAL A 90 -13.65 -6.99 -1.04
C VAL A 90 -14.03 -6.97 -2.52
N HIS A 91 -13.10 -7.30 -3.43
CA HIS A 91 -13.42 -7.37 -4.86
C HIS A 91 -14.23 -8.61 -5.24
N GLN A 92 -14.10 -9.71 -4.48
CA GLN A 92 -14.86 -10.95 -4.72
C GLN A 92 -16.27 -10.97 -4.09
N LYS A 93 -16.65 -9.91 -3.35
CA LYS A 93 -17.97 -9.74 -2.73
C LYS A 93 -18.90 -8.88 -3.57
#